data_AF-Q45640-F1
#
_entry.id   AF-Q45640-F1
#
_cell.length_a   1.000
_cell.length_b   1.000
_cell.length_c   1.000
_cell.angle_alpha   90.00
_cell.angle_beta   90.00
_cell.angle_gamma   90.00
#
_symmetry.space_group_name_H-M   'P 1'
#
loop_
_entity.id
_entity.type
_entity.pdbx_description
1 polymer ?
#
loop_
_entity_poly.entity_id
_entity_poly.type
_entity_poly.pdbx_seq_one_letter_code
_entity_poly.pdbx_strand_id
1 'polypeptide(L)'
;MLVSLSLSSLLTLFFMTLIASGISGLLFLHPRVPLGYIRIHIGILALPPLVSLVNLANKSVEGNVGPWYFDSLAWLMTFFVLTIGLIIQRFS
;
A
#
# COMPACT_ATOMS: atom_id res chain seq x y z
N MET A 1 4.79 -20.72 12.71
CA MET A 1 5.30 -20.76 11.32
C MET A 1 4.51 -19.70 10.55
N LEU A 2 4.99 -18.45 10.54
CA LEU A 2 4.35 -17.42 9.73
C LEU A 2 4.44 -17.86 8.27
N VAL A 3 3.31 -17.81 7.57
CA VAL A 3 3.09 -18.33 6.22
C VAL A 3 4.29 -17.98 5.32
N SER A 4 4.87 -18.98 4.64
CA SER A 4 5.89 -18.77 3.61
C SER A 4 5.24 -18.18 2.36
N LEU A 5 4.95 -16.88 2.39
CA LEU A 5 4.47 -16.15 1.22
C LEU A 5 5.64 -15.92 0.25
N SER A 6 5.43 -16.24 -1.02
CA SER A 6 6.41 -15.98 -2.07
C SER A 6 6.55 -14.48 -2.33
N LEU A 7 7.74 -14.03 -2.74
CA LEU A 7 7.99 -12.65 -3.18
C LEU A 7 6.97 -12.19 -4.24
N SER A 8 6.65 -13.05 -5.21
CA SER A 8 5.65 -12.76 -6.24
C SER A 8 4.25 -12.51 -5.66
N SER A 9 3.81 -13.32 -4.69
CA SER A 9 2.49 -13.13 -4.05
C SER A 9 2.41 -11.83 -3.25
N LEU A 10 3.49 -11.47 -2.54
CA LEU A 10 3.55 -10.24 -1.74
C LEU A 10 3.61 -8.98 -2.62
N LEU A 11 4.36 -9.02 -3.71
CA LEU A 11 4.39 -7.96 -4.71
C LEU A 11 3.01 -7.78 -5.37
N THR A 12 2.36 -8.87 -5.74
CA THR A 12 1.01 -8.83 -6.34
C THR A 12 0.01 -8.20 -5.37
N LEU A 13 0.05 -8.60 -4.09
CA LEU A 13 -0.78 -8.01 -3.04
C LEU A 13 -0.51 -6.51 -2.86
N PHE A 14 0.76 -6.11 -2.89
CA PHE A 14 1.15 -4.70 -2.77
C PHE A 14 0.56 -3.87 -3.91
N PHE A 15 0.75 -4.28 -5.17
CA PHE A 15 0.18 -3.54 -6.31
C PHE A 15 -1.35 -3.56 -6.33
N MET A 16 -1.99 -4.66 -5.94
CA MET A 16 -3.46 -4.72 -5.84
C MET A 16 -4.01 -3.71 -4.84
N THR A 17 -3.40 -3.60 -3.65
CA THR A 17 -3.83 -2.60 -2.65
C THR A 17 -3.55 -1.18 -3.10
N LEU A 18 -2.44 -0.93 -3.80
CA LEU A 18 -2.07 0.38 -4.33
C LEU A 18 -3.05 0.84 -5.44
N ILE A 19 -3.40 -0.06 -6.37
CA ILE A 19 -4.41 0.20 -7.41
C ILE A 19 -5.78 0.44 -6.78
N ALA A 20 -6.19 -0.38 -5.80
CA ALA A 20 -7.46 -0.20 -5.10
C ALA A 20 -7.53 1.16 -4.39
N SER A 21 -6.45 1.60 -3.75
CA SER A 21 -6.33 2.93 -3.16
C SER A 21 -6.46 4.05 -4.21
N GLY A 22 -5.76 3.92 -5.35
CA GLY A 22 -5.85 4.88 -6.45
C GLY A 22 -7.26 5.00 -7.02
N ILE A 23 -7.93 3.88 -7.30
CA ILE A 23 -9.33 3.85 -7.76
C ILE A 23 -10.24 4.47 -6.70
N SER A 24 -10.02 4.13 -5.42
CA SER A 24 -10.82 4.68 -4.32
C SER A 24 -10.68 6.20 -4.21
N GLY A 25 -9.47 6.74 -4.43
CA GLY A 25 -9.21 8.18 -4.47
C GLY A 25 -9.84 8.87 -5.67
N LEU A 26 -9.84 8.24 -6.85
CA LEU A 26 -10.53 8.77 -8.03
C LEU A 26 -12.05 8.86 -7.81
N LEU A 27 -12.65 7.88 -7.15
CA LEU A 27 -14.07 7.94 -6.77
C LEU A 27 -14.36 9.09 -5.80
N PHE A 28 -13.41 9.44 -4.94
CA PHE A 28 -13.56 10.55 -3.99
C PHE A 28 -13.68 11.93 -4.66
N LEU A 29 -13.15 12.08 -5.88
CA LEU A 29 -13.27 13.32 -6.67
C LEU A 29 -14.71 13.58 -7.16
N HIS A 30 -15.61 12.60 -7.06
CA HIS A 30 -16.98 12.78 -7.49
C HIS A 30 -17.75 13.68 -6.48
N PRO A 31 -18.43 14.75 -6.92
CA PRO A 31 -19.06 15.73 -6.01
C PRO A 31 -20.22 15.20 -5.16
N ARG A 32 -20.66 13.96 -5.38
CA ARG A 32 -21.77 13.31 -4.64
C ARG A 32 -21.35 12.14 -3.77
N VAL A 33 -20.10 12.14 -3.29
CA VAL A 33 -19.61 11.05 -2.44
C VAL A 33 -20.19 11.19 -1.03
N PRO A 34 -20.85 10.15 -0.49
CA PRO A 34 -21.43 10.21 0.85
C PRO A 34 -20.32 10.28 1.91
N LEU A 35 -20.56 11.02 3.01
CA LEU A 35 -19.61 11.16 4.12
C LEU A 35 -19.16 9.80 4.72
N GLY A 36 -20.01 8.78 4.63
CA GLY A 36 -19.67 7.41 5.06
C GLY A 36 -18.54 6.77 4.24
N TYR A 37 -18.39 7.15 2.96
CA TYR A 37 -17.35 6.62 2.08
C TYR A 37 -15.95 7.03 2.52
N ILE A 38 -15.79 8.19 3.16
CA ILE A 38 -14.49 8.68 3.67
C ILE A 38 -13.86 7.65 4.61
N ARG A 39 -14.64 7.03 5.49
CA ARG A 39 -14.13 5.99 6.41
C ARG A 39 -13.64 4.76 5.68
N ILE A 40 -14.34 4.36 4.62
CA ILE A 40 -13.97 3.21 3.79
C ILE A 40 -12.70 3.53 2.99
N HIS A 41 -12.64 4.72 2.38
CA HIS A 41 -11.49 5.19 1.61
C HIS A 41 -10.22 5.21 2.47
N ILE A 42 -10.27 5.80 3.67
CA ILE A 42 -9.13 5.83 4.59
C ILE A 42 -8.72 4.40 5.01
N GLY A 43 -9.69 3.49 5.20
CA GLY A 43 -9.39 2.08 5.46
C GLY A 43 -8.64 1.41 4.31
N ILE A 44 -9.07 1.64 3.06
CA ILE A 44 -8.41 1.11 1.85
C ILE A 44 -7.01 1.72 1.70
N LEU A 45 -6.87 3.02 1.93
CA LEU A 45 -5.61 3.76 1.86
C LEU A 45 -4.57 3.28 2.89
N ALA A 46 -5.01 2.68 4.00
CA ALA A 46 -4.14 2.08 5.00
C ALA A 46 -3.54 0.73 4.57
N LEU A 47 -4.11 0.06 3.56
CA LEU A 47 -3.64 -1.26 3.15
C LEU A 47 -2.24 -1.25 2.52
N PRO A 48 -1.91 -0.37 1.55
CA PRO A 48 -0.56 -0.30 0.99
C PRO A 48 0.57 -0.10 2.03
N PRO A 49 0.49 0.86 2.98
CA PRO A 49 1.54 0.98 4.00
C PRO A 49 1.62 -0.27 4.88
N LEU A 50 0.51 -0.90 5.26
CA LEU A 50 0.54 -2.16 6.02
C LEU A 50 1.24 -3.29 5.25
N VAL A 51 0.95 -3.46 3.96
CA VAL A 51 1.62 -4.48 3.13
C VAL A 51 3.12 -4.18 3.00
N SER A 52 3.51 -2.91 2.84
CA SER A 52 4.93 -2.55 2.80
C SER A 52 5.67 -2.81 4.11
N LEU A 53 5.00 -2.63 5.27
CA LEU A 53 5.55 -2.98 6.58
C LEU A 53 5.75 -4.50 6.72
N VAL A 54 4.80 -5.30 6.23
CA VAL A 54 4.93 -6.76 6.18
C VAL A 54 6.10 -7.17 5.29
N ASN A 55 6.28 -6.53 4.12
CA ASN A 55 7.42 -6.82 3.25
C ASN A 55 8.76 -6.41 3.87
N LEU A 56 8.83 -5.27 4.54
CA LEU A 56 10.02 -4.84 5.28
C LEU A 56 10.43 -5.83 6.38
N ALA A 57 9.46 -6.45 7.05
CA ALA A 57 9.71 -7.46 8.08
C ALA A 57 10.14 -8.83 7.51
N ASN A 58 9.94 -9.07 6.21
CA ASN A 58 10.21 -10.36 5.56
C ASN A 58 11.41 -10.25 4.60
N LYS A 59 12.57 -10.76 5.03
CA LYS A 59 13.80 -10.78 4.21
C LYS A 59 13.70 -11.65 2.94
N SER A 60 12.69 -12.50 2.83
CA SER A 60 12.43 -13.30 1.62
C SER A 60 11.90 -12.49 0.43
N VAL A 61 11.67 -11.18 0.61
CA VAL A 61 11.11 -10.27 -0.40
C VAL A 61 12.19 -9.36 -1.00
N GLU A 62 13.45 -9.76 -0.91
CA GLU A 62 14.55 -9.09 -1.59
C GLU A 62 14.76 -9.67 -2.99
N GLY A 63 14.81 -8.80 -4.00
CA GLY A 63 15.02 -9.22 -5.38
C GLY A 63 14.61 -8.18 -6.41
N ASN A 64 14.84 -8.51 -7.67
CA ASN A 64 14.55 -7.62 -8.79
C ASN A 64 13.43 -8.23 -9.66
N VAL A 65 12.45 -7.41 -10.02
CA VAL A 65 11.39 -7.79 -10.97
C VAL A 65 11.35 -6.75 -12.07
N GLY A 66 11.89 -7.09 -13.25
CA GLY A 66 12.02 -6.13 -14.35
C GLY A 66 12.88 -4.91 -13.94
N PRO A 67 12.43 -3.67 -14.18
CA PRO A 67 13.16 -2.47 -13.78
C PRO A 67 13.04 -2.14 -12.28
N TRP A 68 12.28 -2.93 -11.50
CA TRP A 68 11.98 -2.63 -10.11
C TRP A 68 12.97 -3.37 -9.19
N TYR A 69 13.63 -2.59 -8.33
CA TYR A 69 14.53 -3.08 -7.30
C TYR A 69 13.80 -3.11 -5.95
N PHE A 70 13.74 -4.27 -5.31
CA PHE A 70 13.08 -4.45 -4.02
C PHE A 70 14.10 -4.93 -3.01
N ASP A 71 14.59 -4.01 -2.19
CA ASP A 71 15.39 -4.29 -1.01
C ASP A 71 14.73 -3.72 0.25
N SER A 72 15.33 -4.00 1.40
CA SER A 72 14.86 -3.48 2.68
C SER A 72 14.74 -1.94 2.69
N LEU A 73 15.63 -1.22 2.01
CA LEU A 73 15.58 0.24 1.93
C LEU A 73 14.39 0.73 1.10
N ALA A 74 14.13 0.12 -0.06
CA ALA A 74 13.00 0.44 -0.92
C ALA A 74 11.67 0.20 -0.19
N TRP A 75 11.54 -0.90 0.56
CA TRP A 75 10.34 -1.17 1.36
C TRP A 75 10.15 -0.17 2.50
N LEU A 76 11.24 0.23 3.17
CA LEU A 76 11.20 1.27 4.20
C LEU A 76 10.75 2.62 3.62
N MET A 77 11.34 3.03 2.49
CA MET A 77 10.97 4.28 1.82
C MET A 77 9.53 4.26 1.35
N THR A 78 9.07 3.13 0.80
CA THR A 78 7.69 2.93 0.38
C THR A 78 6.72 3.06 1.56
N PHE A 79 7.01 2.37 2.67
CA PHE A 79 6.21 2.46 3.90
C PHE A 79 6.11 3.90 4.42
N PHE A 80 7.25 4.60 4.47
CA PHE A 80 7.32 5.97 4.94
C PHE A 80 6.47 6.93 4.08
N VAL A 81 6.67 6.92 2.75
CA VAL A 81 5.95 7.79 1.83
C VAL A 81 4.43 7.52 1.87
N LEU A 82 4.03 6.25 1.86
CA LEU A 82 2.61 5.87 1.92
C LEU A 82 1.96 6.27 3.25
N THR A 83 2.69 6.13 4.36
CA THR A 83 2.19 6.54 5.69
C THR A 83 2.02 8.05 5.77
N ILE A 84 2.97 8.83 5.25
CA ILE A 84 2.80 10.29 5.15
C ILE A 84 1.61 10.65 4.28
N GLY A 85 1.46 10.00 3.12
CA GLY A 85 0.31 10.19 2.23
C GLY A 85 -1.03 9.92 2.93
N LEU A 86 -1.10 8.85 3.73
CA LEU A 86 -2.28 8.52 4.54
C LEU A 86 -2.58 9.60 5.59
N ILE A 87 -1.56 10.07 6.31
CA ILE A 87 -1.72 11.12 7.32
C ILE A 87 -2.25 12.40 6.66
N ILE A 88 -1.65 12.80 5.53
CA ILE A 88 -2.08 13.99 4.79
C ILE A 88 -3.54 13.86 4.35
N GLN A 89 -3.93 12.74 3.73
CA GLN A 89 -5.30 12.53 3.25
C GLN A 89 -6.34 12.41 4.38
N ARG A 90 -5.92 12.02 5.59
CA ARG A 90 -6.82 11.97 6.76
C ARG A 90 -7.13 13.36 7.33
N PHE A 91 -6.18 14.30 7.23
CA PHE A 91 -6.23 15.57 7.93
C PHE A 91 -6.33 16.81 7.01
N SER A 92 -6.26 16.63 5.69
CA SER A 92 -6.62 17.64 4.69
C SER A 92 -8.11 17.60 4.36
#